data_AF-A0A969PC15-F1
#
_entry.id   AF-A0A969PC15-F1
#
_cell.length_a   1.000
_cell.length_b   1.000
_cell.length_c   1.000
_cell.angle_alpha   90.00
_cell.angle_beta   90.00
_cell.angle_gamma   90.00
#
_symmetry.space_group_name_H-M   'P 1'
#
loop_
_entity.id
_entity.type
_entity.pdbx_description
1 polymer ?
#
loop_
_entity_poly.entity_id
_entity_poly.type
_entity_poly.pdbx_seq_one_letter_code
_entity_poly.pdbx_strand_id
1 'polypeptide(L)'
;MKLLKKLVRLLMRWLGRAKSKPRRRAPRSTPEPSIEPPEPQLKTLTVQHRPSRRSSTVQLLLDEAWDLGHRTYPDLIGYVFDRTGKSCSRSTIAAWKKKRDIVV
;
A
#
# COMPACT_ATOMS: atom_id res chain seq x y z
N MET A 1 -17.13 -26.66 10.30
CA MET A 1 -17.41 -25.88 9.06
C MET A 1 -18.45 -24.74 9.19
N LYS A 2 -18.97 -24.43 10.39
CA LYS A 2 -20.03 -23.40 10.57
C LYS A 2 -19.51 -21.94 10.63
N LEU A 3 -18.20 -21.74 10.82
CA LEU A 3 -17.58 -20.41 10.97
C LEU A 3 -17.36 -19.68 9.63
N LEU A 4 -16.99 -20.43 8.58
CA LEU A 4 -16.64 -19.86 7.28
C LEU A 4 -17.86 -19.21 6.58
N LYS A 5 -19.06 -19.77 6.77
CA LYS A 5 -20.31 -19.24 6.21
C LYS A 5 -20.73 -17.91 6.85
N LYS A 6 -20.40 -17.66 8.13
CA LYS A 6 -20.66 -16.37 8.79
C LYS A 6 -19.76 -15.27 8.23
N LEU A 7 -18.49 -15.61 7.96
CA LEU A 7 -17.51 -14.66 7.44
C LEU A 7 -17.88 -14.18 6.02
N VAL A 8 -18.35 -15.08 5.16
CA VAL A 8 -18.81 -14.74 3.81
C VAL A 8 -20.07 -13.88 3.82
N ARG A 9 -21.03 -14.14 4.73
CA ARG A 9 -22.20 -13.25 4.91
C ARG A 9 -21.83 -11.87 5.43
N LEU A 10 -20.80 -11.77 6.27
CA LEU A 10 -20.30 -10.48 6.75
C LEU A 10 -19.64 -9.68 5.63
N LEU A 11 -18.91 -10.36 4.74
CA LEU A 11 -18.22 -9.74 3.60
C LEU A 11 -19.21 -9.17 2.57
N MET A 12 -20.28 -9.93 2.26
CA MET A 12 -21.32 -9.51 1.31
C MET A 12 -22.15 -8.32 1.84
N ARG A 13 -22.28 -8.19 3.16
CA ARG A 13 -23.02 -7.08 3.81
C ARG A 13 -22.23 -5.77 3.85
N TRP A 14 -20.94 -5.81 3.53
CA TRP A 14 -20.04 -4.63 3.49
C TRP A 14 -19.89 -4.03 2.09
N LEU A 15 -20.19 -4.80 1.03
CA LEU A 15 -20.12 -4.32 -0.36
C LEU A 15 -21.35 -3.54 -0.82
N GLY A 16 -22.44 -3.54 -0.04
CA GLY A 16 -23.72 -2.96 -0.44
C GLY A 16 -24.09 -1.69 0.33
N ARG A 17 -23.46 -0.55 0.04
CA ARG A 17 -24.09 0.76 0.37
C ARG A 17 -23.67 1.91 -0.55
N ALA A 18 -24.35 1.92 -1.70
CA ALA A 18 -24.86 3.04 -2.49
C ALA A 18 -24.56 4.49 -2.04
N LYS A 19 -24.22 5.36 -3.00
CA LYS A 19 -25.21 6.24 -3.66
C LYS A 19 -24.51 7.25 -4.57
N SER A 20 -24.87 7.19 -5.85
CA SER A 20 -24.67 8.22 -6.87
C SER A 20 -25.18 9.58 -6.36
N LYS A 21 -24.41 10.64 -6.59
CA LYS A 21 -24.91 12.02 -6.43
C LYS A 21 -24.66 12.80 -7.74
N PRO A 22 -25.70 13.39 -8.36
CA PRO A 22 -25.59 14.05 -9.64
C PRO A 22 -24.84 15.37 -9.50
N ARG A 23 -23.90 15.61 -10.42
CA ARG A 23 -23.11 16.83 -10.54
C ARG A 23 -24.01 17.94 -11.11
N ARG A 24 -24.74 18.66 -10.26
CA ARG A 24 -25.43 19.90 -10.66
C ARG A 24 -24.37 20.99 -10.88
N ARG A 25 -24.24 21.46 -12.13
CA ARG A 25 -23.65 22.76 -12.46
C ARG A 25 -24.70 23.84 -12.18
N ALA A 26 -24.29 24.94 -11.53
CA ALA A 26 -24.94 26.24 -11.67
C ALA A 26 -23.87 27.34 -11.54
N PRO A 27 -24.11 28.53 -12.14
CA PRO A 27 -23.09 29.50 -12.49
C PRO A 27 -22.90 30.64 -11.46
N ARG A 28 -21.71 31.26 -11.54
CA ARG A 28 -21.29 32.65 -11.24
C ARG A 28 -22.20 33.52 -10.36
N SER A 29 -21.61 34.12 -9.32
CA SER A 29 -21.48 35.59 -9.09
C SER A 29 -21.39 35.91 -7.59
N THR A 30 -20.23 36.28 -7.08
CA THR A 30 -20.14 37.15 -5.88
C THR A 30 -18.82 37.92 -5.94
N PRO A 31 -18.84 39.27 -5.86
CA PRO A 31 -17.65 40.10 -5.94
C PRO A 31 -16.80 40.06 -4.66
N GLU A 32 -15.50 40.30 -4.84
CA GLU A 32 -14.45 40.58 -3.83
C GLU A 32 -14.93 41.58 -2.77
N PRO A 33 -14.50 41.44 -1.50
CA PRO A 33 -13.33 42.22 -1.09
C PRO A 33 -12.46 41.61 0.04
N SER A 34 -11.36 42.32 0.31
CA SER A 34 -10.43 42.22 1.44
C SER A 34 -9.29 41.21 1.31
N ILE A 35 -8.22 41.77 0.75
CA ILE A 35 -6.80 41.47 0.95
C ILE A 35 -6.52 41.08 2.41
N GLU A 36 -6.23 39.79 2.63
CA GLU A 36 -5.36 39.36 3.72
C GLU A 36 -4.18 38.57 3.12
N PRO A 37 -2.95 38.82 3.57
CA PRO A 37 -1.75 38.21 2.98
C PRO A 37 -1.81 36.68 3.14
N PRO A 38 -1.49 35.89 2.08
CA PRO A 38 -1.53 34.44 2.19
C PRO A 38 -0.41 33.97 3.12
N GLU A 39 -0.76 33.62 4.35
CA GLU A 39 0.08 32.75 5.17
C GLU A 39 0.44 31.50 4.33
N PRO A 40 1.72 31.10 4.25
CA PRO A 40 2.11 29.90 3.54
C PRO A 40 1.52 28.70 4.28
N GLN A 41 0.32 28.28 3.90
CA GLN A 41 -0.26 27.04 4.36
C GLN A 41 0.57 25.90 3.81
N LEU A 42 1.57 25.51 4.60
CA LEU A 42 2.38 24.31 4.47
C LEU A 42 1.44 23.11 4.67
N LYS A 43 0.65 22.80 3.64
CA LYS A 43 -0.17 21.60 3.55
C LYS A 43 0.79 20.43 3.41
N THR A 44 1.35 20.01 4.53
CA THR A 44 2.00 18.71 4.68
C THR A 44 0.92 17.66 4.46
N LEU A 45 0.78 17.27 3.19
CA LEU A 45 0.08 16.05 2.81
C LEU A 45 0.86 14.89 3.45
N THR A 46 0.52 14.58 4.70
CA THR A 46 0.88 13.32 5.34
C THR A 46 0.11 12.25 4.58
N VAL A 47 0.72 11.77 3.49
CA VAL A 47 0.28 10.58 2.78
C VAL A 47 0.42 9.44 3.79
N GLN A 48 -0.68 9.13 4.46
CA GLN A 48 -0.85 7.93 5.28
C GLN A 48 -0.67 6.73 4.34
N HIS A 49 0.59 6.30 4.19
CA HIS A 49 0.99 5.21 3.32
C HIS A 49 0.48 3.91 3.94
N ARG A 50 -0.81 3.61 3.73
CA ARG A 50 -1.40 2.34 4.13
C ARG A 50 -0.53 1.21 3.56
N PRO A 51 -0.04 0.29 4.39
CA PRO A 51 0.79 -0.81 3.90
C PRO A 51 -0.03 -1.63 2.90
N SER A 52 0.39 -1.60 1.64
CA SER A 52 -0.26 -2.35 0.57
C SER A 52 -0.07 -3.84 0.84
N ARG A 53 -1.18 -4.59 0.95
CA ARG A 53 -1.22 -6.05 1.17
C ARG A 53 -0.47 -6.90 0.12
N ARG A 54 -0.01 -6.32 -1.00
CA ARG A 54 0.84 -7.03 -1.98
C ARG A 54 2.33 -6.99 -1.61
N SER A 55 2.74 -5.96 -0.88
CA SER A 55 4.13 -5.83 -0.42
C SER A 55 4.50 -6.88 0.64
N SER A 56 3.51 -7.51 1.28
CA SER A 56 3.73 -8.54 2.30
C SER A 56 4.15 -9.89 1.73
N THR A 57 3.68 -10.32 0.55
CA THR A 57 4.06 -11.64 0.02
C THR A 57 5.54 -11.72 -0.33
N VAL A 58 6.07 -10.72 -1.03
CA VAL A 58 7.51 -10.69 -1.37
C VAL A 58 8.36 -10.59 -0.11
N GLN A 59 7.93 -9.80 0.88
CA GLN A 59 8.64 -9.70 2.16
C GLN A 59 8.67 -11.03 2.91
N LEU A 60 7.55 -11.77 2.95
CA LEU A 60 7.48 -13.11 3.55
C LEU A 60 8.40 -14.12 2.86
N LEU A 61 8.47 -14.08 1.53
CA LEU A 61 9.36 -14.96 0.78
C LEU A 61 10.83 -14.61 0.98
N LEU A 62 11.15 -13.32 1.14
CA LEU A 62 12.50 -12.89 1.48
C LEU A 62 12.89 -13.31 2.90
N ASP A 63 11.94 -13.31 3.84
CA ASP A 63 12.15 -13.84 5.19
C ASP A 63 12.45 -15.34 5.16
N GLU A 64 11.61 -16.11 4.46
CA GLU A 64 11.82 -17.55 4.31
C GLU A 64 13.16 -17.87 3.61
N ALA A 65 13.50 -17.15 2.54
CA ALA A 65 14.79 -17.31 1.87
C ALA A 65 15.97 -17.00 2.80
N TRP A 66 15.81 -15.99 3.67
CA TRP A 66 16.81 -15.64 4.65
C TRP A 66 16.95 -16.71 5.74
N ASP A 67 15.87 -17.31 6.19
CA ASP A 67 15.92 -18.41 7.15
C ASP A 67 16.56 -19.67 6.55
N LEU A 68 16.40 -19.89 5.24
CA LEU A 68 17.08 -20.95 4.49
C LEU A 68 18.57 -20.69 4.22
N GLY A 69 19.09 -19.52 4.62
CA GLY A 69 20.51 -19.18 4.49
C GLY A 69 20.88 -18.48 3.19
N HIS A 70 19.91 -18.09 2.34
CA HIS A 70 20.20 -17.24 1.19
C HIS A 70 20.57 -15.84 1.66
N ARG A 71 21.78 -15.37 1.30
CA ARG A 71 22.32 -14.06 1.75
C ARG A 71 22.61 -13.09 0.61
N THR A 72 22.85 -13.63 -0.59
CA THR A 72 23.20 -12.83 -1.76
C THR A 72 21.95 -12.33 -2.49
N TYR A 73 22.11 -11.23 -3.23
CA TYR A 73 21.03 -10.70 -4.07
C TYR A 73 20.51 -11.71 -5.11
N PRO A 74 21.35 -12.38 -5.92
CA PRO A 74 20.85 -13.31 -6.93
C PRO A 74 20.05 -14.46 -6.30
N ASP A 75 20.50 -15.02 -5.17
CA ASP A 75 19.80 -16.13 -4.51
C ASP A 75 18.41 -15.72 -4.02
N LEU A 76 18.31 -14.53 -3.39
CA LEU A 76 17.04 -13.99 -2.91
C LEU A 76 16.08 -13.68 -4.07
N ILE A 77 16.59 -13.18 -5.19
CA ILE A 77 15.78 -12.92 -6.40
C ILE A 77 15.30 -14.24 -6.99
N GLY A 78 16.19 -15.23 -7.10
CA GLY A 78 15.88 -16.57 -7.60
C GLY A 78 14.78 -17.22 -6.76
N TYR A 79 14.92 -17.23 -5.44
CA TYR A 79 13.92 -17.79 -4.54
C TYR A 79 12.53 -17.16 -4.70
N VAL A 80 12.47 -15.82 -4.79
CA VAL A 80 11.19 -15.11 -5.00
C VAL A 80 10.61 -15.41 -6.39
N PHE A 81 11.46 -15.50 -7.41
CA PHE A 81 11.06 -15.83 -8.77
C PHE A 81 10.48 -17.25 -8.85
N ASP A 82 11.14 -18.23 -8.26
CA ASP A 82 10.69 -19.63 -8.27
C ASP A 82 9.32 -19.82 -7.61
N ARG A 83 9.03 -19.03 -6.57
CA ARG A 83 7.76 -19.10 -5.82
C ARG A 83 6.62 -18.32 -6.46
N THR A 84 6.91 -17.21 -7.14
CA THR A 84 5.87 -16.28 -7.63
C THR A 84 5.79 -16.15 -9.14
N GLY A 85 6.77 -16.68 -9.87
CA GLY A 85 6.99 -16.43 -11.29
C GLY A 85 7.39 -14.99 -11.62
N LYS A 86 7.74 -14.18 -10.62
CA LYS A 86 8.07 -12.75 -10.77
C LYS A 86 9.35 -12.39 -10.03
N SER A 87 10.24 -11.70 -10.71
CA SER A 87 11.48 -11.20 -10.13
C SER A 87 11.21 -10.00 -9.24
N CYS A 88 11.89 -9.91 -8.09
CA CYS A 88 11.92 -8.69 -7.29
C CYS A 88 13.15 -7.84 -7.64
N SER A 89 13.05 -6.52 -7.48
CA SER A 89 14.19 -5.63 -7.73
C SER A 89 15.19 -5.67 -6.58
N ARG A 90 16.47 -5.41 -6.88
CA ARG A 90 17.53 -5.25 -5.85
C ARG A 90 17.19 -4.15 -4.84
N SER A 91 16.54 -3.08 -5.29
CA SER A 91 16.04 -2.01 -4.40
C SER A 91 14.98 -2.50 -3.41
N THR A 92 14.13 -3.44 -3.81
CA THR A 92 13.13 -4.06 -2.91
C THR A 92 13.83 -4.86 -1.81
N ILE A 93 14.86 -5.64 -2.17
CA ILE A 93 15.66 -6.41 -1.21
C ILE A 93 16.43 -5.48 -0.28
N ALA A 94 17.04 -4.41 -0.79
CA ALA A 94 17.75 -3.43 0.01
C ALA A 94 16.81 -2.73 1.02
N ALA A 95 15.61 -2.34 0.60
CA ALA A 95 14.60 -1.78 1.49
C ALA A 95 14.11 -2.80 2.53
N TRP A 96 14.00 -4.09 2.16
CA TRP A 96 13.65 -5.18 3.06
C TRP A 96 14.75 -5.43 4.11
N LYS A 97 16.04 -5.43 3.72
CA LYS A 97 17.20 -5.53 4.63
C LYS A 97 17.25 -4.35 5.60
N LYS A 98 17.08 -3.13 5.09
CA LYS A 98 17.05 -1.90 5.92
C LYS A 98 15.95 -1.92 6.98
N LYS A 99 14.77 -2.47 6.66
CA LYS A 99 13.66 -2.60 7.62
C LYS A 99 13.92 -3.59 8.77
N ARG A 100 14.91 -4.47 8.62
CA ARG A 100 15.29 -5.50 9.60
C ARG A 100 16.61 -5.18 10.27
N ASP A 101 17.15 -3.98 10.03
CA ASP A 101 18.47 -3.55 10.50
C ASP A 101 19.59 -4.55 10.14
N ILE A 102 19.42 -5.27 9.02
CA ILE A 102 20.42 -6.18 8.48
C ILE A 102 21.42 -5.32 7.70
N VAL A 103 22.50 -4.94 8.38
CA VAL A 103 23.67 -4.30 7.78
C VAL A 103 24.55 -5.42 7.22
N VAL A 104 24.61 -5.53 5.88
CA VAL A 104 25.57 -6.38 5.17
C VAL A 104 26.61 -5.48 4.53
#